data_AF-A0AAE0DH03-F1
#
_entry.id   AF-A0AAE0DH03-F1
#
_cell.length_a   1.000
_cell.length_b   1.000
_cell.length_c   1.000
_cell.angle_alpha   90.00
_cell.angle_beta   90.00
_cell.angle_gamma   90.00
#
_symmetry.space_group_name_H-M   'P 1'
#
loop_
_entity.id
_entity.type
_entity.pdbx_description
1 polymer ?
#
loop_
_entity_poly.entity_id
_entity_poly.type
_entity_poly.pdbx_seq_one_letter_code
_entity_poly.pdbx_strand_id
1 'polypeptide(L)'
;MATDNHRWLLETGEFTDFRIICGDDGVEFNVHRLMLSIHSAYFARLFKSGFQEATLGVSTFTDVNPQAMERLLDFFYRGNTPWKCADIVMLADVWILADRLQATSAMIEIECCVDIKLHDFESKWIAADWKLLEMVFYHEACAESSIGYAIGEAASIVLVNRSEDPKKTDLVERQARENISLANMMLFWSSRYWEESKNSSPSTDFGASYFMRPQETPKDLLIRGDATIRDRLIMEKMTKPSRIMAK
;
A
#
# COMPACT_ATOMS: atom_id res chain seq x y z
N MET A 1 -17.16 -27.05 18.47
CA MET A 1 -17.62 -25.70 18.10
C MET A 1 -16.48 -25.08 17.32
N ALA A 2 -16.55 -25.06 15.98
CA ALA A 2 -15.57 -24.33 15.20
C ALA A 2 -15.85 -22.85 15.45
N THR A 3 -14.98 -22.18 16.19
CA THR A 3 -15.00 -20.72 16.29
C THR A 3 -14.71 -20.14 14.90
N ASP A 4 -15.42 -19.08 14.51
CA ASP A 4 -15.26 -18.47 13.18
C ASP A 4 -13.86 -17.88 12.90
N ASN A 5 -13.01 -17.78 13.95
CA ASN A 5 -11.58 -17.48 13.83
C ASN A 5 -10.71 -18.60 14.41
N HIS A 6 -9.50 -18.71 13.88
CA HIS A 6 -8.49 -19.70 14.29
C HIS A 6 -7.30 -19.05 15.02
N ARG A 7 -7.41 -17.79 15.47
CA ARG A 7 -6.32 -17.04 16.11
C ARG A 7 -5.78 -17.70 17.36
N TRP A 8 -6.63 -18.42 18.08
CA TRP A 8 -6.25 -19.18 19.26
C TRP A 8 -5.07 -20.14 18.96
N LEU A 9 -4.97 -20.70 17.75
CA LEU A 9 -3.83 -21.56 17.37
C LEU A 9 -2.50 -20.81 17.37
N LEU A 10 -2.51 -19.53 16.98
CA LEU A 10 -1.33 -18.67 17.01
C LEU A 10 -1.00 -18.22 18.44
N GLU A 11 -2.03 -17.92 19.23
CA GLU A 11 -1.87 -17.44 20.62
C GLU A 11 -1.40 -18.54 21.57
N THR A 12 -1.93 -19.76 21.45
CA THR A 12 -1.57 -20.89 22.34
C THR A 12 -0.34 -21.63 21.84
N GLY A 13 -0.09 -21.63 20.52
CA GLY A 13 0.96 -22.42 19.89
C GLY A 13 0.72 -23.94 19.93
N GLU A 14 -0.49 -24.38 20.30
CA GLU A 14 -0.84 -25.80 20.31
C GLU A 14 -0.77 -26.37 18.88
N PHE A 15 -0.26 -27.62 18.76
CA PHE A 15 -0.12 -28.36 17.49
C PHE A 15 0.83 -27.74 16.45
N THR A 16 1.68 -26.81 16.86
CA THR A 16 2.67 -26.18 15.98
C THR A 16 3.72 -27.18 15.51
N ASP A 17 4.04 -27.11 14.22
CA ASP A 17 4.96 -28.01 13.51
C ASP A 17 6.01 -27.22 12.69
N PHE A 18 6.07 -25.91 12.91
CA PHE A 18 7.00 -24.99 12.29
C PHE A 18 7.22 -23.74 13.14
N ARG A 19 8.40 -23.11 12.98
CA ARG A 19 8.75 -21.85 13.63
C ARG A 19 9.22 -20.82 12.62
N ILE A 20 8.83 -19.57 12.84
CA ILE A 20 9.33 -18.40 12.12
C ILE A 20 10.07 -17.53 13.11
N ILE A 21 11.31 -17.16 12.80
CA ILE A 21 12.13 -16.25 13.61
C ILE A 21 12.27 -14.94 12.83
N CYS A 22 11.90 -13.81 13.43
CA CYS A 22 11.94 -12.49 12.78
C CYS A 22 12.76 -11.46 13.56
N GLY A 23 13.32 -10.51 12.82
CA GLY A 23 14.09 -9.40 13.36
C GLY A 23 15.44 -9.81 13.94
N ASP A 24 16.27 -8.82 14.23
CA ASP A 24 17.59 -9.02 14.84
C ASP A 24 17.48 -9.56 16.28
N ASP A 25 16.39 -9.24 16.98
CA ASP A 25 16.09 -9.71 18.34
C ASP A 25 15.61 -11.18 18.38
N GLY A 26 15.40 -11.80 17.20
CA GLY A 26 15.05 -13.21 17.09
C GLY A 26 13.66 -13.56 17.63
N VAL A 27 12.66 -12.70 17.41
CA VAL A 27 11.27 -12.94 17.84
C VAL A 27 10.73 -14.19 17.17
N GLU A 28 10.31 -15.17 17.97
CA GLU A 28 9.81 -16.46 17.48
C GLU A 28 8.28 -16.51 17.40
N PHE A 29 7.77 -17.06 16.31
CA PHE A 29 6.35 -17.38 16.11
C PHE A 29 6.20 -18.88 15.91
N ASN A 30 5.44 -19.54 16.79
CA ASN A 30 5.05 -20.93 16.63
C ASN A 30 3.85 -21.00 15.69
N VAL A 31 4.01 -21.67 14.56
CA VAL A 31 3.05 -21.63 13.44
C VAL A 31 2.82 -23.03 12.86
N HIS A 32 1.86 -23.12 11.95
CA HIS A 32 1.40 -24.37 11.39
C HIS A 32 1.67 -24.40 9.88
N ARG A 33 2.35 -25.44 9.40
CA ARG A 33 2.67 -25.62 7.98
C ARG A 33 1.43 -25.56 7.10
N LEU A 34 0.34 -26.18 7.56
CA LEU A 34 -0.94 -26.18 6.84
C LEU A 34 -1.47 -24.75 6.64
N MET A 35 -1.52 -23.96 7.71
CA MET A 35 -2.04 -22.59 7.66
C MET A 35 -1.18 -21.71 6.75
N LEU A 36 0.15 -21.79 6.88
CA LEU A 36 1.07 -21.08 5.99
C LEU A 36 0.91 -21.52 4.52
N SER A 37 0.75 -22.81 4.25
CA SER A 37 0.60 -23.34 2.88
C SER A 37 -0.69 -22.90 2.20
N ILE A 38 -1.78 -22.75 2.95
CA ILE A 38 -3.06 -22.30 2.41
C ILE A 38 -2.96 -20.87 1.90
N HIS A 39 -2.26 -20.01 2.65
CA HIS A 39 -2.25 -18.58 2.39
C HIS A 39 -1.01 -18.06 1.65
N SER A 40 0.06 -18.85 1.55
CA SER A 40 1.33 -18.43 0.95
C SER A 40 1.87 -19.49 -0.01
N ALA A 41 2.00 -19.11 -1.28
CA ALA A 41 2.62 -19.98 -2.28
C ALA A 41 4.11 -20.24 -2.01
N TYR A 42 4.80 -19.27 -1.37
CA TYR A 42 6.16 -19.45 -0.90
C TYR A 42 6.26 -20.62 0.10
N PHE A 43 5.46 -20.60 1.16
CA PHE A 43 5.49 -21.65 2.19
C PHE A 43 4.99 -22.99 1.65
N ALA A 44 3.97 -22.99 0.78
CA ALA A 44 3.50 -24.21 0.13
C ALA A 44 4.60 -24.90 -0.70
N ARG A 45 5.45 -24.12 -1.39
CA ARG A 45 6.63 -24.66 -2.09
C ARG A 45 7.73 -25.06 -1.12
N LEU A 46 7.99 -24.26 -0.09
CA LEU A 46 8.99 -24.56 0.93
C LEU A 46 8.73 -25.94 1.56
N PHE A 47 7.51 -26.21 2.01
CA PHE A 47 7.23 -27.48 2.69
C PHE A 47 7.12 -28.69 1.77
N LYS A 48 6.96 -28.48 0.47
CA LYS A 48 7.07 -29.53 -0.55
C LYS A 48 8.50 -29.71 -1.06
N SER A 49 9.40 -28.81 -0.69
CA SER A 49 10.81 -28.88 -1.07
C SER A 49 11.58 -29.82 -0.14
N GLY A 50 12.77 -30.23 -0.58
CA GLY A 50 13.76 -30.88 0.28
C GLY A 50 14.70 -29.89 0.98
N PHE A 51 14.33 -28.61 1.10
CA PHE A 51 15.19 -27.60 1.71
C PHE A 51 15.36 -27.81 3.22
N GLN A 52 16.48 -27.30 3.73
CA GLN A 52 16.89 -27.52 5.11
C GLN A 52 15.91 -26.90 6.08
N GLU A 53 15.37 -25.71 5.79
CA GLU A 53 14.36 -25.03 6.59
C GLU A 53 13.10 -25.88 6.74
N ALA A 54 12.66 -26.52 5.65
CA ALA A 54 11.52 -27.42 5.67
C ALA A 54 11.79 -28.68 6.52
N THR A 55 13.04 -29.15 6.57
CA THR A 55 13.45 -30.33 7.35
C THR A 55 13.67 -29.99 8.83
N LEU A 56 14.30 -28.86 9.12
CA LEU A 56 14.57 -28.37 10.48
C LEU A 56 13.31 -27.79 11.16
N GLY A 57 12.28 -27.45 10.38
CA GLY A 57 11.04 -26.88 10.91
C GLY A 57 11.18 -25.43 11.36
N VAL A 58 12.12 -24.67 10.76
CA VAL A 58 12.34 -23.27 11.10
C VAL A 58 12.77 -22.45 9.88
N SER A 59 12.20 -21.25 9.75
CA SER A 59 12.66 -20.21 8.81
C SER A 59 13.02 -18.94 9.58
N THR A 60 14.13 -18.31 9.20
CA THR A 60 14.62 -17.07 9.82
C THR A 60 14.54 -15.92 8.81
N PHE A 61 13.99 -14.79 9.24
CA PHE A 61 13.83 -13.55 8.48
C PHE A 61 14.36 -12.37 9.33
N THR A 62 15.68 -12.21 9.39
CA THR A 62 16.32 -11.18 10.22
C THR A 62 15.96 -9.75 9.78
N ASP A 63 15.67 -9.57 8.49
CA ASP A 63 15.32 -8.29 7.89
C ASP A 63 13.83 -7.93 7.98
N VAL A 64 13.00 -8.81 8.54
CA VAL A 64 11.54 -8.59 8.65
C VAL A 64 11.19 -8.07 10.03
N ASN A 65 10.46 -6.94 10.05
CA ASN A 65 9.83 -6.39 11.24
C ASN A 65 8.89 -7.44 11.88
N PRO A 66 9.13 -7.86 13.14
CA PRO A 66 8.28 -8.84 13.81
C PRO A 66 6.80 -8.46 13.86
N GLN A 67 6.48 -7.15 13.98
CA GLN A 67 5.10 -6.70 13.98
C GLN A 67 4.42 -6.90 12.62
N ALA A 68 5.14 -6.70 11.51
CA ALA A 68 4.60 -6.97 10.18
C ALA A 68 4.33 -8.46 9.98
N MET A 69 5.23 -9.33 10.45
CA MET A 69 5.01 -10.78 10.46
C MET A 69 3.81 -11.17 11.31
N GLU A 70 3.70 -10.63 12.52
CA GLU A 70 2.57 -10.88 13.42
C GLU A 70 1.24 -10.50 12.75
N ARG A 71 1.16 -9.35 12.08
CA ARG A 71 -0.04 -8.91 11.36
C ARG A 71 -0.39 -9.82 10.17
N LEU A 72 0.62 -10.28 9.43
CA LEU A 72 0.41 -11.22 8.33
C LEU A 72 -0.07 -12.59 8.84
N LEU A 73 0.50 -13.08 9.95
CA LEU A 73 0.04 -14.29 10.59
C LEU A 73 -1.38 -14.12 11.15
N ASP A 74 -1.70 -12.99 11.80
CA ASP A 74 -3.07 -12.68 12.22
C ASP A 74 -4.06 -12.79 11.06
N PHE A 75 -3.68 -12.30 9.88
CA PHE A 75 -4.47 -12.45 8.65
C PHE A 75 -4.66 -13.92 8.26
N PHE A 76 -3.62 -14.76 8.30
CA PHE A 76 -3.74 -16.20 8.00
C PHE A 76 -4.65 -16.94 8.99
N TYR A 77 -4.63 -16.56 10.27
CA TYR A 77 -5.39 -17.24 11.31
C TYR A 77 -6.78 -16.62 11.59
N ARG A 78 -7.16 -15.54 10.88
CA ARG A 78 -8.43 -14.83 11.14
C ARG A 78 -9.69 -15.65 10.85
N GLY A 79 -9.60 -16.69 10.03
CA GLY A 79 -10.78 -17.40 9.53
C GLY A 79 -11.69 -16.46 8.72
N ASN A 80 -12.96 -16.38 9.10
CA ASN A 80 -13.95 -15.52 8.43
C ASN A 80 -14.14 -14.17 9.13
N THR A 81 -13.34 -13.87 10.14
CA THR A 81 -13.48 -12.61 10.88
C THR A 81 -12.79 -11.46 10.15
N PRO A 82 -13.33 -10.23 10.26
CA PRO A 82 -12.69 -9.04 9.72
C PRO A 82 -11.27 -8.91 10.26
N TRP A 83 -10.36 -8.50 9.40
CA TRP A 83 -9.00 -8.20 9.82
C TRP A 83 -8.95 -6.77 10.35
N LYS A 84 -8.36 -6.62 11.54
CA LYS A 84 -8.27 -5.31 12.20
C LYS A 84 -7.29 -4.45 11.41
N CYS A 85 -7.84 -3.45 10.76
CA CYS A 85 -7.10 -2.57 9.87
C CYS A 85 -6.07 -1.74 10.66
N ALA A 86 -4.78 -1.95 10.39
CA ALA A 86 -3.69 -1.19 10.99
C ALA A 86 -3.62 0.24 10.41
N ASP A 87 -2.65 1.05 10.86
CA ASP A 87 -2.31 2.29 10.15
C ASP A 87 -1.73 1.99 8.76
N ILE A 88 -1.73 2.98 7.88
CA ILE A 88 -1.35 2.79 6.47
C ILE A 88 0.12 2.39 6.28
N VAL A 89 1.00 2.81 7.19
CA VAL A 89 2.44 2.49 7.14
C VAL A 89 2.63 1.01 7.43
N MET A 90 1.97 0.51 8.49
CA MET A 90 1.97 -0.91 8.81
C MET A 90 1.31 -1.73 7.69
N LEU A 91 0.23 -1.25 7.07
CA LEU A 91 -0.37 -1.92 5.91
C LEU A 91 0.61 -2.05 4.74
N ALA A 92 1.36 -1.00 4.41
CA ALA A 92 2.39 -1.06 3.37
C ALA A 92 3.52 -2.05 3.72
N ASP A 93 3.97 -2.07 4.98
CA ASP A 93 4.97 -3.02 5.48
C ASP A 93 4.51 -4.48 5.30
N VAL A 94 3.27 -4.76 5.70
CA VAL A 94 2.66 -6.08 5.57
C VAL A 94 2.42 -6.44 4.10
N TRP A 95 2.08 -5.47 3.23
CA TRP A 95 1.91 -5.72 1.79
C TRP A 95 3.21 -6.16 1.15
N ILE A 96 4.33 -5.48 1.44
CA ILE A 96 5.66 -5.83 0.95
C ILE A 96 6.08 -7.23 1.44
N LEU A 97 5.82 -7.52 2.72
CA LEU A 97 6.06 -8.86 3.27
C LEU A 97 5.18 -9.92 2.60
N ALA A 98 3.91 -9.60 2.34
CA ALA A 98 2.96 -10.48 1.66
C ALA A 98 3.38 -10.74 0.21
N ASP A 99 3.92 -9.75 -0.51
CA ASP A 99 4.48 -9.93 -1.84
C ASP A 99 5.68 -10.90 -1.82
N ARG A 100 6.65 -10.65 -0.92
CA ARG A 100 7.82 -11.52 -0.71
C ARG A 100 7.41 -12.97 -0.41
N LEU A 101 6.39 -13.14 0.43
CA LEU A 101 5.86 -14.45 0.82
C LEU A 101 4.76 -14.96 -0.11
N GLN A 102 4.47 -14.26 -1.21
CA GLN A 102 3.47 -14.64 -2.21
C GLN A 102 2.11 -14.98 -1.58
N ALA A 103 1.64 -14.09 -0.72
CA ALA A 103 0.37 -14.16 0.00
C ALA A 103 -0.67 -13.22 -0.64
N THR A 104 -1.07 -13.55 -1.88
CA THR A 104 -1.91 -12.68 -2.73
C THR A 104 -3.24 -12.26 -2.08
N SER A 105 -3.90 -13.15 -1.33
CA SER A 105 -5.14 -12.79 -0.63
C SER A 105 -4.93 -11.70 0.44
N ALA A 106 -3.77 -11.68 1.08
CA ALA A 106 -3.43 -10.62 2.03
C ALA A 106 -3.18 -9.30 1.30
N MET A 107 -2.46 -9.34 0.17
CA MET A 107 -2.23 -8.15 -0.67
C MET A 107 -3.54 -7.50 -1.11
N ILE A 108 -4.50 -8.28 -1.62
CA ILE A 108 -5.82 -7.78 -2.06
C ILE A 108 -6.57 -7.11 -0.90
N GLU A 109 -6.63 -7.76 0.27
CA GLU A 109 -7.31 -7.19 1.43
C GLU A 109 -6.65 -5.89 1.89
N ILE A 110 -5.32 -5.83 1.91
CA ILE A 110 -4.57 -4.63 2.27
C ILE A 110 -4.87 -3.50 1.29
N GLU A 111 -4.89 -3.79 -0.02
CA GLU A 111 -5.24 -2.81 -1.03
C GLU A 111 -6.65 -2.25 -0.82
N CYS A 112 -7.65 -3.09 -0.54
CA CYS A 112 -9.00 -2.64 -0.18
C CYS A 112 -9.00 -1.77 1.09
N CYS A 113 -8.22 -2.17 2.10
CA CYS A 113 -8.09 -1.42 3.35
C CYS A 113 -7.48 -0.02 3.13
N VAL A 114 -6.47 0.08 2.27
CA VAL A 114 -5.83 1.35 1.93
C VAL A 114 -6.77 2.25 1.13
N ASP A 115 -7.49 1.68 0.17
CA ASP A 115 -8.49 2.41 -0.62
C ASP A 115 -9.57 3.02 0.28
N ILE A 116 -10.14 2.23 1.21
CA ILE A 116 -11.12 2.72 2.19
C ILE A 116 -10.52 3.83 3.07
N LYS A 117 -9.27 3.68 3.53
CA LYS A 117 -8.62 4.69 4.39
C LYS A 117 -8.32 5.99 3.65
N LEU A 118 -8.06 5.93 2.36
CA LEU A 118 -7.75 7.10 1.53
C LEU A 118 -8.96 7.54 0.69
N HIS A 119 -10.15 7.03 0.96
CA HIS A 119 -11.35 7.35 0.19
C HIS A 119 -11.70 8.85 0.28
N ASP A 120 -11.68 9.40 1.50
CA ASP A 120 -12.10 10.77 1.76
C ASP A 120 -10.96 11.77 1.53
N PHE A 121 -11.34 13.00 1.13
CA PHE A 121 -10.40 14.07 0.83
C PHE A 121 -9.50 14.41 2.03
N GLU A 122 -10.07 14.55 3.22
CA GLU A 122 -9.32 14.86 4.44
C GLU A 122 -8.31 13.75 4.79
N SER A 123 -8.62 12.50 4.44
CA SER A 123 -7.75 11.35 4.71
C SER A 123 -6.54 11.27 3.76
N LYS A 124 -6.56 11.97 2.62
CA LYS A 124 -5.43 12.01 1.68
C LYS A 124 -4.15 12.57 2.34
N TRP A 125 -4.30 13.42 3.36
CA TRP A 125 -3.18 13.95 4.15
C TRP A 125 -2.39 12.89 4.92
N ILE A 126 -2.95 11.68 5.10
CA ILE A 126 -2.25 10.54 5.71
C ILE A 126 -1.11 10.06 4.82
N ALA A 127 -1.24 10.22 3.49
CA ALA A 127 -0.20 9.80 2.54
C ALA A 127 1.08 10.65 2.61
N ALA A 128 1.02 11.83 3.24
CA ALA A 128 2.15 12.71 3.44
C ALA A 128 3.03 12.26 4.63
N ASP A 129 3.47 11.01 4.60
CA ASP A 129 4.39 10.42 5.56
C ASP A 129 5.65 9.96 4.83
N TRP A 130 6.82 10.34 5.36
CA TRP A 130 8.11 10.05 4.73
C TRP A 130 8.31 8.54 4.54
N LYS A 131 8.05 7.78 5.60
CA LYS A 131 8.31 6.34 5.64
C LYS A 131 7.36 5.61 4.69
N LEU A 132 6.10 6.01 4.65
CA LEU A 132 5.12 5.45 3.71
C LEU A 132 5.56 5.64 2.25
N LEU A 133 5.87 6.88 1.86
CA LEU A 133 6.24 7.21 0.49
C LEU A 133 7.53 6.49 0.07
N GLU A 134 8.52 6.45 0.97
CA GLU A 134 9.75 5.72 0.73
C GLU A 134 9.49 4.22 0.53
N MET A 135 8.79 3.57 1.46
CA MET A 135 8.54 2.12 1.38
C MET A 135 7.77 1.73 0.11
N VAL A 136 6.72 2.47 -0.23
CA VAL A 136 5.82 2.13 -1.34
C VAL A 136 6.51 2.35 -2.68
N PHE A 137 7.19 3.49 -2.86
CA PHE A 137 7.72 3.86 -4.18
C PHE A 137 9.16 3.39 -4.43
N TYR A 138 9.86 2.83 -3.44
CA TYR A 138 11.11 2.10 -3.68
C TYR A 138 10.88 0.61 -3.97
N HIS A 139 9.73 0.04 -3.57
CA HIS A 139 9.38 -1.33 -3.87
C HIS A 139 8.61 -1.40 -5.20
N GLU A 140 9.23 -1.94 -6.25
CA GLU A 140 8.70 -1.96 -7.63
C GLU A 140 7.25 -2.48 -7.70
N ALA A 141 6.97 -3.66 -7.16
CA ALA A 141 5.62 -4.23 -7.20
C ALA A 141 4.59 -3.43 -6.38
N CYS A 142 5.05 -2.70 -5.35
CA CYS A 142 4.16 -1.90 -4.48
C CYS A 142 3.80 -0.58 -5.17
N ALA A 143 4.79 0.03 -5.85
CA ALA A 143 4.60 1.23 -6.66
C ALA A 143 3.63 1.01 -7.82
N GLU A 144 3.61 -0.20 -8.40
CA GLU A 144 2.77 -0.58 -9.54
C GLU A 144 1.43 -1.24 -9.15
N SER A 145 1.17 -1.47 -7.87
CA SER A 145 -0.09 -2.06 -7.40
C SER A 145 -1.11 -0.99 -6.97
N SER A 146 -2.32 -1.44 -6.60
CA SER A 146 -3.41 -0.53 -6.19
C SER A 146 -2.99 0.39 -5.03
N ILE A 147 -2.11 -0.07 -4.15
CA ILE A 147 -1.59 0.74 -3.03
C ILE A 147 -0.75 1.93 -3.54
N GLY A 148 0.13 1.72 -4.53
CA GLY A 148 0.94 2.76 -5.14
C GLY A 148 0.09 3.78 -5.89
N TYR A 149 -0.96 3.32 -6.58
CA TYR A 149 -1.93 4.21 -7.22
C TYR A 149 -2.68 5.08 -6.20
N ALA A 150 -3.23 4.49 -5.13
CA ALA A 150 -3.99 5.21 -4.11
C ALA A 150 -3.13 6.24 -3.36
N ILE A 151 -1.90 5.86 -2.99
CA ILE A 151 -0.97 6.75 -2.29
C ILE A 151 -0.44 7.84 -3.22
N GLY A 152 -0.17 7.52 -4.49
CA GLY A 152 0.27 8.50 -5.48
C GLY A 152 -0.79 9.56 -5.79
N GLU A 153 -2.06 9.15 -5.86
CA GLU A 153 -3.21 10.06 -5.96
C GLU A 153 -3.26 11.00 -4.75
N ALA A 154 -3.18 10.43 -3.55
CA ALA A 154 -3.20 11.19 -2.30
C ALA A 154 -2.02 12.18 -2.19
N ALA A 155 -0.82 11.77 -2.58
CA ALA A 155 0.35 12.64 -2.65
C ALA A 155 0.14 13.79 -3.66
N SER A 156 -0.47 13.51 -4.82
CA SER A 156 -0.81 14.56 -5.80
C SER A 156 -1.79 15.59 -5.21
N ILE A 157 -2.80 15.13 -4.46
CA ILE A 157 -3.77 16.01 -3.79
C ILE A 157 -3.08 16.87 -2.72
N VAL A 158 -2.22 16.28 -1.90
CA VAL A 158 -1.44 17.01 -0.88
C VAL A 158 -0.56 18.08 -1.53
N LEU A 159 0.04 17.80 -2.68
CA LEU A 159 0.92 18.75 -3.36
C LEU A 159 0.18 20.01 -3.83
N VAL A 160 -1.05 19.84 -4.32
CA VAL A 160 -1.88 20.94 -4.85
C VAL A 160 -2.43 21.83 -3.74
N ASN A 161 -2.68 21.27 -2.55
CA ASN A 161 -3.26 21.97 -1.40
C ASN A 161 -2.24 22.64 -0.49
N ARG A 162 -1.23 23.31 -1.09
CA ARG A 162 -0.10 23.90 -0.36
C ARG A 162 -0.48 24.87 0.76
N SER A 163 -1.63 25.53 0.66
CA SER A 163 -2.11 26.47 1.67
C SER A 163 -2.56 25.83 2.99
N GLU A 164 -2.94 24.55 2.98
CA GLU A 164 -3.46 23.88 4.19
C GLU A 164 -2.34 23.43 5.14
N ASP A 165 -1.35 22.69 4.62
CA ASP A 165 -0.19 22.24 5.40
C ASP A 165 1.10 22.27 4.55
N PRO A 166 1.80 23.42 4.54
CA PRO A 166 3.03 23.59 3.77
C PRO A 166 4.12 22.57 4.11
N LYS A 167 4.18 22.08 5.35
CA LYS A 167 5.22 21.12 5.77
C LYS A 167 5.01 19.77 5.09
N LYS A 168 3.77 19.30 5.03
CA LYS A 168 3.40 18.06 4.33
C LYS A 168 3.57 18.20 2.82
N THR A 169 3.17 19.33 2.25
CA THR A 169 3.39 19.62 0.83
C THR A 169 4.88 19.62 0.47
N ASP A 170 5.73 20.29 1.25
CA ASP A 170 7.18 20.35 1.02
C ASP A 170 7.85 18.96 1.16
N LEU A 171 7.34 18.13 2.08
CA LEU A 171 7.76 16.74 2.23
C LEU A 171 7.47 15.94 0.94
N VAL A 172 6.23 15.99 0.47
CA VAL A 172 5.80 15.29 -0.75
C VAL A 172 6.59 15.80 -1.97
N GLU A 173 6.78 17.12 -2.09
CA GLU A 173 7.57 17.71 -3.17
C GLU A 173 9.01 17.19 -3.16
N ARG A 174 9.65 17.11 -2.00
CA ARG A 174 11.02 16.57 -1.86
C ARG A 174 11.08 15.08 -2.23
N GLN A 175 10.18 14.27 -1.67
CA GLN A 175 10.09 12.84 -1.98
C GLN A 175 9.85 12.60 -3.47
N ALA A 176 8.95 13.37 -4.09
CA ALA A 176 8.69 13.30 -5.52
C ALA A 176 9.91 13.69 -6.36
N ARG A 177 10.76 14.62 -5.91
CA ARG A 177 12.02 14.94 -6.61
C ARG A 177 12.99 13.75 -6.59
N GLU A 178 13.11 13.09 -5.45
CA GLU A 178 14.06 11.99 -5.23
C GLU A 178 13.58 10.64 -5.80
N ASN A 179 12.26 10.43 -5.88
CA ASN A 179 11.68 9.18 -6.36
C ASN A 179 10.93 9.37 -7.70
N ILE A 180 11.39 8.68 -8.75
CA ILE A 180 10.78 8.80 -10.09
C ILE A 180 9.42 8.12 -10.20
N SER A 181 9.21 6.99 -9.50
CA SER A 181 7.95 6.25 -9.50
C SER A 181 6.84 7.08 -8.86
N LEU A 182 7.10 7.72 -7.73
CA LEU A 182 6.18 8.65 -7.07
C LEU A 182 5.84 9.82 -8.00
N ALA A 183 6.84 10.48 -8.59
CA ALA A 183 6.60 11.61 -9.49
C ALA A 183 5.76 11.22 -10.71
N ASN A 184 6.04 10.06 -11.32
CA ASN A 184 5.27 9.54 -12.44
C ASN A 184 3.81 9.26 -12.03
N MET A 185 3.60 8.68 -10.85
CA MET A 185 2.26 8.40 -10.34
C MET A 185 1.47 9.69 -10.07
N MET A 186 2.11 10.71 -9.51
CA MET A 186 1.49 12.02 -9.30
C MET A 186 1.16 12.72 -10.62
N LEU A 187 2.06 12.67 -11.60
CA LEU A 187 1.81 13.21 -12.95
C LEU A 187 0.67 12.47 -13.66
N PHE A 188 0.60 11.16 -13.52
CA PHE A 188 -0.49 10.35 -14.04
C PHE A 188 -1.84 10.84 -13.50
N TRP A 189 -1.97 10.99 -12.18
CA TRP A 189 -3.21 11.46 -11.57
C TRP A 189 -3.55 12.91 -11.91
N SER A 190 -2.56 13.82 -11.92
CA SER A 190 -2.74 15.20 -12.37
C SER A 190 -3.28 15.24 -13.81
N SER A 191 -2.70 14.46 -14.73
CA SER A 191 -3.19 14.40 -16.11
C SER A 191 -4.62 13.85 -16.20
N ARG A 192 -4.90 12.77 -15.47
CA ARG A 192 -6.21 12.12 -15.46
C ARG A 192 -7.30 13.08 -14.98
N TYR A 193 -7.08 13.78 -13.87
CA TYR A 193 -8.04 14.74 -13.36
C TYR A 193 -8.23 15.96 -14.28
N TRP A 194 -7.15 16.42 -14.93
CA TRP A 194 -7.22 17.47 -15.94
C TRP A 194 -8.04 17.06 -17.17
N GLU A 195 -7.95 15.81 -17.60
CA GLU A 195 -8.78 15.29 -18.69
C GLU A 195 -10.25 15.17 -18.28
N GLU A 196 -10.51 14.69 -17.06
CA GLU A 196 -11.86 14.63 -16.49
C GLU A 196 -12.51 16.01 -16.37
N SER A 197 -11.74 17.05 -16.04
CA SER A 197 -12.25 18.43 -15.93
C SER A 197 -12.62 19.05 -17.29
N LYS A 198 -11.95 18.64 -18.37
CA LYS A 198 -12.29 19.05 -19.74
C LYS A 198 -13.52 18.35 -20.29
N ASN A 199 -13.72 17.09 -19.91
CA ASN A 199 -14.83 16.26 -20.39
C ASN A 199 -16.13 16.50 -19.61
N SER A 200 -16.08 17.24 -18.50
CA SER A 200 -17.27 17.63 -17.73
C SER A 200 -17.96 18.85 -18.36
N SER A 201 -18.79 18.59 -19.38
CA SER A 201 -19.87 19.52 -19.78
C SER A 201 -21.02 19.44 -18.77
N PRO A 202 -21.78 20.52 -18.49
CA PRO A 202 -22.83 20.51 -17.48
C PRO A 202 -24.10 19.83 -18.01
N SER A 203 -24.12 18.50 -18.12
CA SER A 203 -25.39 17.74 -18.19
C SER A 203 -25.22 16.23 -18.07
N THR A 204 -26.14 15.66 -17.27
CA THR A 204 -26.63 14.27 -17.23
C THR A 204 -25.69 13.19 -16.70
N ASP A 205 -25.66 13.11 -15.37
CA ASP A 205 -25.94 11.92 -14.55
C ASP A 205 -25.65 10.53 -15.16
N PHE A 206 -24.48 9.99 -14.82
CA PHE A 206 -24.29 8.57 -14.51
C PHE A 206 -23.12 8.45 -13.52
N GLY A 207 -23.45 8.52 -12.23
CA GLY A 207 -22.48 8.46 -11.13
C GLY A 207 -22.82 9.36 -9.94
N ALA A 208 -24.10 9.58 -9.67
CA ALA A 208 -24.56 10.30 -8.49
C ALA A 208 -24.32 9.51 -7.19
N SER A 209 -23.18 9.76 -6.55
CA SER A 209 -23.09 9.91 -5.09
C SER A 209 -22.50 11.26 -4.66
N TYR A 210 -22.31 12.18 -5.61
CA TYR A 210 -21.90 13.56 -5.36
C TYR A 210 -23.11 14.46 -5.11
N PHE A 211 -23.79 14.33 -3.96
CA PHE A 211 -24.67 15.40 -3.46
C PHE A 211 -24.73 15.42 -1.92
N MET A 212 -23.99 16.34 -1.28
CA MET A 212 -24.52 17.33 -0.32
C MET A 212 -23.41 18.22 0.30
N ARG A 213 -23.60 19.55 0.15
CA ARG A 213 -22.99 20.74 0.79
C ARG A 213 -21.65 21.28 0.25
N PRO A 214 -21.48 22.62 0.23
CA PRO A 214 -20.46 23.31 -0.57
C PRO A 214 -19.11 23.32 0.18
N GLN A 215 -18.29 22.31 -0.09
CA GLN A 215 -16.86 22.34 0.15
C GLN A 215 -16.17 21.97 -1.16
N GLU A 216 -15.11 22.70 -1.51
CA GLU A 216 -14.38 22.58 -2.78
C GLU A 216 -13.98 21.11 -3.00
N THR A 217 -14.33 20.54 -4.17
CA THR A 217 -13.95 19.16 -4.48
C THR A 217 -12.46 19.09 -4.83
N PRO A 218 -11.78 17.93 -4.69
CA PRO A 218 -10.41 17.77 -5.17
C PRO A 218 -10.22 18.22 -6.64
N LYS A 219 -11.26 18.09 -7.47
CA LYS A 219 -11.30 18.60 -8.84
C LYS A 219 -11.22 20.13 -8.91
N ASP A 220 -11.93 20.84 -8.04
CA ASP A 220 -11.95 22.31 -8.00
C ASP A 220 -10.60 22.91 -7.55
N LEU A 221 -9.90 22.21 -6.66
CA LEU A 221 -8.58 22.62 -6.14
C LEU A 221 -7.46 22.41 -7.17
N LEU A 222 -7.51 21.29 -7.90
CA LEU A 222 -6.60 21.01 -9.03
C LEU A 222 -6.73 22.07 -10.14
N ILE A 223 -7.95 22.44 -10.52
CA ILE A 223 -8.20 23.47 -11.54
C ILE A 223 -7.57 24.83 -11.16
N ARG A 224 -7.48 25.19 -9.86
CA ARG A 224 -6.82 26.43 -9.41
C ARG A 224 -5.30 26.36 -9.35
N GLY A 225 -4.71 25.19 -9.07
CA GLY A 225 -3.26 25.01 -8.91
C GLY A 225 -2.49 24.55 -10.17
N ASP A 226 -3.20 24.08 -11.20
CA ASP A 226 -2.70 23.13 -12.20
C ASP A 226 -1.51 23.60 -13.04
N ALA A 227 -1.55 24.80 -13.62
CA ALA A 227 -0.57 25.16 -14.64
C ALA A 227 0.88 25.19 -14.09
N THR A 228 1.08 25.74 -12.89
CA THR A 228 2.44 25.99 -12.40
C THR A 228 3.13 24.78 -11.78
N ILE A 229 2.38 23.86 -11.15
CA ILE A 229 2.97 22.67 -10.50
C ILE A 229 3.24 21.57 -11.52
N ARG A 230 2.28 21.33 -12.43
CA ARG A 230 2.44 20.40 -13.56
C ARG A 230 3.61 20.81 -14.44
N ASP A 231 3.68 22.08 -14.85
CA ASP A 231 4.76 22.57 -15.70
C ASP A 231 6.11 22.54 -14.98
N ARG A 232 6.14 22.78 -13.66
CA ARG A 232 7.38 22.67 -12.85
C ARG A 232 7.86 21.24 -12.72
N LEU A 233 6.99 20.27 -12.43
CA LEU A 233 7.36 18.85 -12.35
C LEU A 233 7.81 18.33 -13.73
N ILE A 234 7.15 18.73 -14.81
CA ILE A 234 7.57 18.45 -16.18
C ILE A 234 8.96 19.05 -16.45
N MET A 235 9.19 20.32 -16.11
CA MET A 235 10.49 20.99 -16.30
C MET A 235 11.63 20.36 -15.46
N GLU A 236 11.35 19.97 -14.21
CA GLU A 236 12.35 19.39 -13.31
C GLU A 236 12.68 17.91 -13.64
N LYS A 237 11.71 17.14 -14.17
CA LYS A 237 11.89 15.69 -14.45
C LYS A 237 12.16 15.36 -15.91
N MET A 238 11.91 16.26 -16.87
CA MET A 238 12.30 16.06 -18.28
C MET A 238 13.78 16.38 -18.54
N THR A 239 14.69 15.56 -18.00
CA THR A 239 16.06 15.43 -18.54
C THR A 239 16.33 14.03 -19.09
N LYS A 240 15.34 13.49 -19.82
CA LYS A 240 15.42 12.67 -21.06
C LYS A 240 14.08 11.95 -21.26
N PRO A 241 13.59 11.83 -22.51
CA PRO A 241 12.37 11.08 -22.78
C PRO A 241 12.54 9.62 -22.33
N SER A 242 11.64 9.13 -21.48
CA SER A 242 11.55 7.73 -21.11
C SER A 242 11.31 6.89 -22.38
N ARG A 243 12.14 5.86 -22.58
CA ARG A 243 12.05 4.93 -23.73
C ARG A 243 10.71 4.19 -23.83
N ILE A 244 9.85 4.31 -22.84
CA ILE A 244 8.51 3.71 -22.79
C ILE A 244 7.54 4.40 -23.77
N MET A 245 7.78 5.66 -24.16
CA MET A 245 7.00 6.33 -25.21
C MET A 245 7.56 6.12 -26.63
N ALA A 246 8.57 5.26 -26.79
CA ALA A 246 9.17 4.94 -28.07
C ALA A 246 9.04 3.43 -28.36
N LYS A 247 7.83 2.88 -28.25
CA LYS A 247 7.37 1.68 -28.96
C LYS A 247 5.86 1.55 -28.89
#